data_AF-A0A9Q3YTN3-F1
#
_entry.id   AF-A0A9Q3YTN3-F1
#
_cell.length_a   1.000
_cell.length_b   1.000
_cell.length_c   1.000
_cell.angle_alpha   90.00
_cell.angle_beta   90.00
_cell.angle_gamma   90.00
#
_symmetry.space_group_name_H-M   'P 1'
#
loop_
_entity.id
_entity.type
_entity.pdbx_description
1 polymer ?
#
loop_
_entity_poly.entity_id
_entity_poly.type
_entity_poly.pdbx_seq_one_letter_code
_entity_poly.pdbx_strand_id
1 'polypeptide(L)'
;MKEIRNYKNIRRKPQIHGFSPNAFYLFVGIAGISLMTLTTGFSWVKIIAILIINGVSLVFTKLVVSNDHLMKKLFNEKFPKEISSLTRTKSQKK
;
A
#
# COMPACT_ATOMS: atom_id res chain seq x y z
N MET A 1 -37.90 -12.41 -13.25
CA MET A 1 -36.53 -12.61 -13.77
C MET A 1 -35.61 -12.81 -12.57
N LYS A 2 -34.75 -13.84 -12.57
CA LYS A 2 -33.81 -14.06 -11.45
C LYS A 2 -32.73 -12.97 -11.48
N GLU A 3 -32.56 -12.24 -10.39
CA GLU A 3 -31.47 -11.27 -10.26
C GLU A 3 -30.13 -11.99 -10.34
N ILE A 4 -29.35 -11.67 -11.37
CA ILE A 4 -27.99 -12.15 -11.51
C ILE A 4 -27.15 -11.36 -10.49
N ARG A 5 -26.91 -11.95 -9.31
CA ARG A 5 -26.06 -11.35 -8.28
C ARG A 5 -24.63 -11.29 -8.78
N ASN A 6 -24.10 -10.08 -8.93
CA ASN A 6 -22.72 -9.87 -9.38
C ASN A 6 -21.74 -10.23 -8.25
N TYR A 7 -21.10 -11.39 -8.40
CA TYR A 7 -20.17 -11.97 -7.43
C TYR A 7 -18.72 -11.47 -7.54
N LYS A 8 -18.43 -10.49 -8.42
CA LYS A 8 -17.05 -10.00 -8.69
C LYS A 8 -16.32 -9.48 -7.44
N ASN A 9 -17.04 -9.00 -6.42
CA ASN A 9 -16.43 -8.43 -5.21
C ASN A 9 -16.26 -9.40 -4.04
N ILE A 10 -16.56 -10.70 -4.20
CA ILE A 10 -16.41 -11.66 -3.08
C ILE A 10 -14.95 -12.12 -2.91
N ARG A 11 -14.11 -11.99 -3.95
CA ARG A 11 -12.72 -12.44 -3.87
C ARG A 11 -11.96 -11.54 -2.89
N ARG A 12 -11.70 -12.07 -1.70
CA ARG A 12 -10.78 -11.46 -0.74
C ARG A 12 -9.43 -11.33 -1.43
N LYS A 13 -8.83 -10.14 -1.39
CA LYS A 13 -7.48 -9.93 -1.89
C LYS A 13 -6.53 -10.84 -1.10
N PRO A 14 -5.54 -11.47 -1.75
CA PRO A 14 -4.55 -12.27 -1.04
C PRO A 14 -3.84 -11.36 -0.02
N GLN A 15 -3.67 -11.86 1.20
CA GLN A 15 -2.96 -11.18 2.27
C GLN A 15 -1.89 -12.10 2.83
N ILE A 16 -0.71 -11.56 3.09
CA ILE A 16 0.42 -12.28 3.68
C ILE A 16 0.59 -11.72 5.09
N HIS A 17 0.27 -12.49 6.13
CA HIS A 17 0.32 -12.04 7.54
C HIS A 17 -0.37 -10.69 7.82
N GLY A 18 -1.47 -10.42 7.11
CA GLY A 18 -2.23 -9.17 7.24
C GLY A 18 -1.69 -7.99 6.42
N PHE A 19 -0.66 -8.20 5.60
CA PHE A 19 -0.16 -7.24 4.62
C PHE A 19 -0.78 -7.49 3.25
N SER A 20 -0.89 -6.44 2.44
CA SER A 20 -0.99 -6.62 0.99
C SER A 20 0.33 -7.22 0.46
N PRO A 21 0.32 -8.04 -0.61
CA PRO A 21 1.55 -8.67 -1.10
C PRO A 21 2.66 -7.66 -1.41
N ASN A 22 2.30 -6.52 -2.00
CA ASN A 22 3.26 -5.46 -2.31
C ASN A 22 3.86 -4.82 -1.06
N ALA A 23 3.04 -4.59 -0.02
CA ALA A 23 3.52 -4.04 1.25
C ALA A 23 4.46 -5.03 1.97
N PHE A 24 4.18 -6.33 1.88
CA PHE A 24 5.03 -7.37 2.43
C PHE A 24 6.41 -7.38 1.75
N TYR A 25 6.46 -7.37 0.41
CA TYR A 25 7.74 -7.33 -0.32
C TYR A 25 8.53 -6.05 -0.02
N LEU A 26 7.86 -4.90 0.11
CA LEU A 26 8.49 -3.66 0.51
C LEU A 26 9.12 -3.77 1.91
N PHE A 27 8.38 -4.31 2.88
CA PHE A 27 8.88 -4.52 4.24
C PHE A 27 10.11 -5.44 4.26
N VAL A 28 10.03 -6.60 3.58
CA VAL A 28 11.14 -7.56 3.50
C VAL A 28 12.36 -6.94 2.81
N GLY A 29 12.16 -6.15 1.76
CA GLY A 29 13.25 -5.42 1.08
C GLY A 29 13.96 -4.44 2.02
N ILE A 30 13.20 -3.63 2.77
CA ILE A 30 13.77 -2.71 3.77
C ILE A 30 14.53 -3.49 4.86
N ALA A 31 13.95 -4.59 5.34
CA ALA A 31 14.59 -5.44 6.35
C ALA A 31 15.91 -6.02 5.83
N GLY A 32 15.93 -6.55 4.61
CA GLY A 32 17.15 -7.05 3.96
C GLY A 32 18.24 -5.98 3.85
N ILE A 33 17.91 -4.81 3.30
CA ILE A 33 18.86 -3.70 3.17
C ILE A 33 19.38 -3.25 4.55
N SER A 34 18.48 -3.15 5.54
CA SER A 34 18.88 -2.75 6.89
C SER A 34 19.87 -3.73 7.53
N LEU A 35 19.68 -5.04 7.32
CA LEU A 35 20.58 -6.08 7.82
C LEU A 35 21.92 -6.07 7.08
N MET A 36 21.93 -5.74 5.78
CA MET A 36 23.19 -5.58 5.02
C MET A 36 24.09 -4.51 5.64
N THR A 37 23.57 -3.52 6.36
CA THR A 37 24.43 -2.52 7.03
C THR A 37 25.34 -3.10 8.11
N LEU A 38 25.04 -4.30 8.63
CA LEU A 38 25.87 -5.00 9.61
C LEU A 38 27.12 -5.65 8.99
N THR A 39 27.15 -5.89 7.68
CA THR A 39 28.31 -6.51 7.01
C THR A 39 29.53 -5.59 6.97
N THR A 40 29.31 -4.27 7.03
CA THR A 40 30.38 -3.25 7.05
C THR A 40 30.97 -3.02 8.44
N GLY A 41 30.51 -3.76 9.46
CA GLY A 41 31.01 -3.69 10.83
C GLY A 41 29.88 -3.65 11.86
N PHE A 42 30.09 -4.37 12.95
CA PHE A 42 29.13 -4.52 14.03
C PHE A 42 29.25 -3.40 15.07
N SER A 43 28.14 -2.79 15.45
CA SER A 43 28.08 -1.77 16.51
C SER A 43 26.68 -1.77 17.13
N TRP A 44 26.63 -1.61 18.46
CA TRP A 44 25.37 -1.52 19.21
C TRP A 44 24.47 -0.38 18.74
N VAL A 45 25.07 0.73 18.32
CA VAL A 45 24.32 1.89 17.77
C VAL A 45 23.62 1.49 16.46
N LYS A 46 24.28 0.72 15.60
CA LYS A 46 23.69 0.22 14.35
C LYS A 46 22.52 -0.72 14.62
N ILE A 47 22.63 -1.60 15.62
CA ILE A 47 21.55 -2.54 15.99
C ILE A 47 20.30 -1.77 16.42
N ILE A 48 20.47 -0.78 17.30
CA ILE A 48 19.35 0.06 17.76
C ILE A 48 18.71 0.78 16.57
N ALA A 49 19.53 1.37 15.68
CA ALA A 49 19.03 2.03 14.48
C ALA A 49 18.25 1.06 13.56
N ILE A 50 18.76 -0.16 13.34
CA ILE A 50 18.10 -1.19 12.54
C ILE A 50 16.75 -1.58 13.18
N LEU A 51 16.70 -1.77 14.50
CA LEU A 51 15.46 -2.12 15.20
C LEU A 51 14.41 -1.02 15.05
N ILE A 52 14.81 0.25 15.19
CA ILE A 52 13.89 1.39 15.01
C ILE A 52 13.38 1.45 13.56
N ILE A 53 14.28 1.36 12.57
CA ILE A 53 13.93 1.39 11.15
C ILE A 53 12.96 0.26 10.79
N ASN A 54 13.25 -0.97 11.24
CA ASN A 54 12.38 -2.12 10.97
C ASN A 54 11.04 -2.03 11.71
N GLY A 55 11.03 -1.55 12.96
CA GLY A 55 9.82 -1.35 13.74
C GLY A 55 8.88 -0.34 13.07
N VAL A 56 9.43 0.82 12.69
CA VAL A 56 8.66 1.87 11.97
C VAL A 56 8.21 1.36 10.60
N SER A 57 9.09 0.69 9.85
CA SER A 57 8.78 0.10 8.55
C SER A 57 7.62 -0.90 8.65
N LEU A 58 7.62 -1.78 9.66
CA LEU A 58 6.55 -2.75 9.89
C LEU A 58 5.21 -2.05 10.12
N VAL A 59 5.16 -1.07 11.01
CA VAL A 59 3.93 -0.34 11.32
C VAL A 59 3.43 0.42 10.09
N PHE A 60 4.32 1.13 9.40
CA PHE A 60 3.96 1.93 8.23
C PHE A 60 3.46 1.06 7.07
N THR A 61 4.18 -0.02 6.72
CA THR A 61 3.79 -0.91 5.63
C THR A 61 2.50 -1.68 5.94
N LYS A 62 2.28 -2.05 7.21
CA LYS A 62 1.07 -2.76 7.64
C LYS A 62 -0.17 -1.86 7.66
N LEU A 63 -0.06 -0.68 8.24
CA LEU A 63 -1.23 0.17 8.48
C LEU A 63 -1.53 1.14 7.34
N VAL A 64 -0.49 1.67 6.69
CA VAL A 64 -0.62 2.68 5.64
C VAL A 64 -0.60 2.03 4.26
N VAL A 65 0.48 1.33 3.93
CA VAL A 65 0.68 0.80 2.56
C VAL A 65 -0.28 -0.33 2.23
N SER A 66 -0.65 -1.16 3.20
CA SER A 66 -1.65 -2.22 3.00
C SER A 66 -3.10 -1.69 2.93
N ASN A 67 -3.32 -0.40 3.21
CA ASN A 67 -4.63 0.23 3.13
C ASN A 67 -4.82 0.92 1.78
N ASP A 68 -5.55 0.27 0.88
CA ASP A 68 -5.84 0.77 -0.47
C ASP A 68 -6.50 2.17 -0.47
N HIS A 69 -7.33 2.49 0.53
CA HIS A 69 -8.02 3.78 0.60
C HIS A 69 -7.05 4.92 0.93
N LEU A 70 -6.12 4.69 1.88
CA LEU A 70 -5.09 5.66 2.22
C LEU A 70 -4.10 5.83 1.08
N MET A 71 -3.66 4.74 0.46
CA MET A 71 -2.75 4.78 -0.67
C MET A 71 -3.36 5.50 -1.88
N LYS A 72 -4.63 5.22 -2.22
CA LYS A 72 -5.33 5.97 -3.28
C LYS A 72 -5.48 7.46 -2.95
N LYS A 73 -5.66 7.83 -1.69
CA LYS A 73 -5.75 9.23 -1.27
C LYS A 73 -4.41 9.97 -1.40
N LEU A 74 -3.30 9.29 -1.12
CA LEU A 74 -1.95 9.85 -1.22
C LEU A 74 -1.44 9.94 -2.66
N PHE A 75 -1.79 8.97 -3.52
CA PHE A 75 -1.20 8.81 -4.84
C PHE A 75 -2.15 9.07 -6.02
N ASN A 76 -3.46 9.24 -5.82
CA ASN A 76 -4.31 9.72 -6.91
C ASN A 76 -4.15 11.23 -7.06
N GLU A 77 -3.54 11.64 -8.16
CA GLU A 77 -3.71 12.99 -8.69
C GLU A 77 -5.20 13.26 -8.92
N LYS A 78 -5.67 14.43 -8.48
CA LYS A 78 -6.99 14.92 -8.87
C LYS A 78 -6.97 15.05 -10.39
N PHE A 79 -7.89 14.36 -11.08
CA PHE A 79 -8.02 14.45 -12.54
C PHE A 79 -7.89 15.90 -13.04
N PRO A 80 -7.16 16.15 -14.14
CA PRO A 80 -7.02 17.48 -14.69
C PRO A 80 -8.42 18.05 -14.97
N LYS A 81 -8.69 19.22 -14.39
CA LYS A 81 -10.01 19.86 -14.45
C LYS A 81 -10.48 20.12 -15.89
N GLU A 82 -9.53 20.22 -16.82
CA GLU A 82 -9.69 20.52 -18.24
C GLU A 82 -10.50 19.44 -19.00
N ILE A 83 -10.40 18.16 -18.62
CA ILE A 83 -11.13 17.06 -19.27
C ILE A 83 -12.46 16.74 -18.55
N SER A 84 -12.67 17.27 -17.33
CA SER A 84 -13.85 16.95 -16.51
C SER A 84 -15.18 17.46 -17.08
N SER A 85 -15.13 18.47 -17.96
CA SER A 85 -16.31 19.02 -18.65
C SER A 85 -16.92 18.04 -19.66
N LEU A 86 -16.12 17.17 -20.29
CA LEU A 86 -16.59 16.21 -21.31
C LEU A 86 -17.34 15.02 -20.70
N THR A 87 -17.05 14.68 -19.44
CA THR A 87 -17.69 13.55 -18.73
C THR A 87 -18.93 13.97 -17.93
N ARG A 88 -19.03 15.26 -17.54
CA ARG A 88 -20.13 15.78 -16.70
C ARG A 88 -21.47 15.86 -17.43
N THR A 89 -21.47 16.06 -18.75
CA THR A 89 -22.70 16.30 -19.54
C THR A 89 -23.57 15.05 -19.74
N LYS A 90 -23.02 13.84 -19.63
CA LYS A 90 -23.80 12.60 -19.81
C LYS A 90 -24.67 12.20 -18.61
N SER A 91 -24.43 12.78 -17.42
CA SER A 91 -25.14 12.37 -16.20
C SER A 91 -26.42 13.15 -15.92
N GLN A 92 -26.73 14.21 -16.70
CA GLN A 92 -27.96 15.01 -16.53
C GLN A 92 -29.09 14.66 -17.49
N LYS A 93 -28.99 13.58 -18.26
CA LYS A 93 -30.13 13.00 -18.99
C LYS A 93 -30.62 11.75 -18.27
N LYS A 94 -31.35 11.95 -17.18
CA LYS A 94 -32.38 11.03 -16.69
C LYS A 94 -33.48 11.86 -16.05
#